data_AF-A0A1B1AZD0-F1
#
_entry.id   AF-A0A1B1AZD0-F1
#
_cell.length_a   1.000
_cell.length_b   1.000
_cell.length_c   1.000
_cell.angle_alpha   90.00
_cell.angle_beta   90.00
_cell.angle_gamma   90.00
#
_symmetry.space_group_name_H-M   'P 1'
#
loop_
_entity.id
_entity.type
_entity.pdbx_description
1 polymer ?
#
loop_
_entity_poly.entity_id
_entity_poly.type
_entity_poly.pdbx_seq_one_letter_code
_entity_poly.pdbx_strand_id
1 'polypeptide(L)' 'MYPWIVTIPTIRTVAAGTTVCGSQTLVVHADRHWQARDLALSAAATDQAARRRRGALLDTAGVDVARWRGDGFSQLVC' A
#
# COMPACT_ATOMS: atom_id res chain seq x y z
N MET A 1 16.57 -2.71 12.79
CA MET A 1 15.36 -2.19 12.12
C MET A 1 15.75 -1.30 10.96
N TYR A 2 15.32 -1.66 9.75
CA TYR A 2 15.61 -0.94 8.50
C TYR A 2 14.34 -0.33 7.94
N PRO A 3 14.41 0.79 7.20
CA PRO A 3 13.25 1.35 6.55
C PRO A 3 12.92 0.60 5.25
N TRP A 4 11.65 0.30 5.08
CA TRP A 4 11.07 -0.34 3.91
C TRP A 4 9.97 0.55 3.36
N ILE A 5 9.88 0.63 2.05
CA ILE A 5 8.75 1.22 1.36
C ILE A 5 7.83 0.09 0.91
N VAL A 6 6.57 0.16 1.30
CA VAL A 6 5.54 -0.82 0.96
C VAL A 6 4.46 -0.12 0.17
N THR A 7 4.20 -0.60 -1.04
CA THR A 7 3.16 -0.09 -1.92
C THR A 7 2.04 -1.11 -1.99
N ILE A 8 0.85 -0.70 -1.56
CA ILE A 8 -0.36 -1.53 -1.54
C ILE A 8 -1.30 -1.00 -2.62
N PRO A 9 -1.56 -1.76 -3.71
CA PRO A 9 -2.52 -1.34 -4.71
C PRO A 9 -3.92 -1.26 -4.11
N THR A 10 -4.72 -0.36 -4.66
CA THR A 10 -6.10 -0.13 -4.25
C THR A 10 -7.00 -0.09 -5.46
N ILE A 11 -8.18 -0.68 -5.31
CA ILE A 11 -9.14 -0.84 -6.40
C ILE A 11 -10.46 -0.25 -5.95
N ARG A 12 -11.03 0.64 -6.76
CA ARG A 12 -12.35 1.22 -6.51
C ARG A 12 -13.22 1.09 -7.75
N THR A 13 -14.36 0.45 -7.59
CA THR A 13 -15.41 0.44 -8.61
C THR A 13 -16.19 1.75 -8.53
N VAL A 14 -16.31 2.47 -9.64
CA VAL A 14 -17.14 3.67 -9.76
C VAL A 14 -18.39 3.38 -10.59
N ALA A 15 -19.25 4.39 -10.75
CA ALA A 15 -20.48 4.26 -11.53
C ALA A 15 -20.21 3.70 -12.94
N ALA A 16 -21.17 2.93 -13.45
CA ALA A 16 -21.08 2.19 -14.72
C ALA A 16 -20.04 1.04 -14.76
N GLY A 17 -19.56 0.55 -13.60
CA GLY A 17 -18.71 -0.64 -13.53
C GLY A 17 -17.24 -0.38 -13.87
N THR A 18 -16.85 0.88 -14.07
CA THR A 18 -15.45 1.26 -14.31
C THR A 18 -14.63 1.06 -13.04
N THR A 19 -13.47 0.41 -13.19
CA THR A 19 -12.51 0.23 -12.09
C THR A 19 -11.46 1.32 -12.14
N VAL A 20 -11.24 1.99 -11.01
CA VAL A 20 -10.17 2.97 -10.81
C VAL A 20 -9.12 2.34 -9.91
N CYS A 21 -7.90 2.20 -10.44
CA CYS A 21 -6.73 1.76 -9.68
C CYS A 21 -6.05 2.96 -9.02
N GLY A 22 -5.50 2.74 -7.84
CA GLY A 22 -4.63 3.65 -7.12
C GLY A 22 -3.66 2.86 -6.25
N SER A 23 -2.80 3.54 -5.51
CA SER A 23 -1.90 2.88 -4.58
C SER A 23 -1.79 3.64 -3.26
N GLN A 24 -1.51 2.90 -2.20
CA GLN A 24 -1.16 3.45 -0.90
C GLN A 24 0.27 3.04 -0.57
N THR A 25 1.15 4.03 -0.48
CA THR A 25 2.56 3.82 -0.14
C THR A 25 2.81 4.18 1.32
N LEU A 26 3.45 3.27 2.06
CA LEU A 26 3.85 3.46 3.44
C LEU A 26 5.35 3.23 3.58
N VAL A 27 6.01 4.08 4.37
CA VAL A 27 7.36 3.79 4.86
C VAL A 27 7.23 3.21 6.26
N VAL A 28 7.70 1.98 6.45
CA VAL A 28 7.66 1.27 7.73
C VAL A 28 9.06 0.81 8.10
N HIS A 29 9.33 0.73 9.40
CA HIS A 29 10.58 0.19 9.91
C HIS A 29 10.36 -1.28 10.29
N ALA A 30 11.23 -2.18 9.83
CA ALA A 30 11.18 -3.60 10.17
C ALA A 30 12.56 -4.25 9.99
N ASP A 31 12.81 -5.38 10.64
CA ASP A 31 14.08 -6.09 10.46
C ASP A 31 14.10 -6.89 9.14
N ARG A 32 12.93 -7.36 8.69
CA ARG A 32 12.78 -8.15 7.46
C ARG A 32 11.65 -7.62 6.58
N HIS A 33 11.72 -7.90 5.27
CA HIS A 33 10.74 -7.42 4.27
C HIS A 33 9.31 -7.95 4.53
N TRP A 34 9.16 -9.21 4.94
CA TRP A 34 7.84 -9.78 5.24
C TRP A 34 7.19 -9.13 6.47
N GLN A 35 7.99 -8.76 7.48
CA GLN A 35 7.50 -8.00 8.63
C GLN A 35 7.04 -6.59 8.20
N ALA A 36 7.80 -5.94 7.31
CA ALA A 36 7.38 -4.66 6.73
C ALA A 36 6.04 -4.77 6.01
N ARG A 37 5.83 -5.84 5.23
CA ARG A 37 4.55 -6.14 4.57
C ARG A 37 3.41 -6.23 5.60
N ASP A 38 3.57 -7.06 6.62
CA ASP A 38 2.52 -7.30 7.61
C ASP A 38 2.19 -6.03 8.43
N LEU A 39 3.21 -5.26 8.78
CA LEU A 39 3.05 -3.96 9.45
C LEU A 39 2.32 -2.95 8.56
N ALA A 40 2.70 -2.87 7.28
CA ALA A 40 2.06 -1.97 6.32
C ALA A 40 0.60 -2.34 6.05
N LEU A 41 0.29 -3.64 5.92
CA LEU A 41 -1.08 -4.13 5.76
C LEU A 41 -1.92 -3.83 7.00
N SER A 42 -1.37 -4.05 8.20
CA SER A 42 -2.04 -3.73 9.47
C SER A 42 -2.32 -2.23 9.59
N ALA A 43 -1.34 -1.38 9.26
CA ALA A 43 -1.50 0.07 9.25
C ALA A 43 -2.54 0.52 8.21
N ALA A 44 -2.55 -0.10 7.03
CA ALA A 44 -3.53 0.17 5.99
C ALA A 44 -4.92 -0.34 6.37
N ALA A 45 -5.06 -1.36 7.21
CA ALA A 45 -6.36 -1.84 7.67
C ALA A 45 -7.02 -0.95 8.75
N THR A 46 -6.30 0.02 9.31
CA THR A 46 -6.85 0.92 10.33
C THR A 46 -8.04 1.75 9.80
N ASP A 47 -9.00 2.06 10.68
CA ASP A 47 -10.18 2.88 10.34
C ASP A 47 -9.82 4.22 9.71
N GLN A 48 -8.76 4.86 10.21
CA GLN A 48 -8.29 6.12 9.66
C GLN A 48 -7.77 5.96 8.22
N ALA A 49 -7.02 4.90 7.93
CA ALA A 49 -6.55 4.59 6.59
C ALA A 49 -7.71 4.20 5.65
N ALA A 50 -8.68 3.42 6.15
CA ALA A 50 -9.88 3.04 5.42
C ALA A 50 -10.71 4.28 5.01
N ARG A 51 -10.88 5.25 5.91
CA ARG A 51 -11.55 6.53 5.60
C ARG A 51 -10.82 7.32 4.51
N ARG A 52 -9.49 7.37 4.55
CA ARG A 52 -8.67 8.05 3.52
C ARG A 52 -8.81 7.40 2.14
N ARG A 53 -9.03 6.09 2.07
CA ARG A 53 -9.26 5.36 0.82
C ARG A 53 -10.63 5.61 0.17
N ARG A 54 -11.56 6.33 0.84
CA ARG A 54 -12.88 6.70 0.30
C ARG A 54 -13.61 5.53 -0.39
N GLY A 55 -13.60 4.35 0.24
CA GLY A 55 -14.24 3.14 -0.27
C GLY A 55 -13.41 2.31 -1.26
N ALA A 56 -12.15 2.66 -1.54
CA ALA A 56 -11.25 1.79 -2.29
C ALA A 56 -10.83 0.57 -1.45
N LEU A 57 -10.89 -0.61 -2.06
CA LEU A 57 -10.44 -1.88 -1.49
C LEU A 57 -8.93 -2.00 -1.63
N LEU A 58 -8.29 -2.71 -0.69
CA LEU A 58 -6.88 -3.07 -0.79
C LEU A 58 -6.74 -4.33 -1.65
N ASP A 59 -5.83 -4.31 -2.61
CA ASP A 59 -5.35 -5.52 -3.25
C ASP A 59 -4.11 -6.01 -2.50
N THR A 60 -4.29 -7.06 -1.70
CA THR A 60 -3.22 -7.64 -0.87
C THR A 60 -2.34 -8.63 -1.63
N ALA A 61 -2.74 -9.03 -2.84
CA ALA A 61 -1.97 -9.92 -3.72
C ALA A 61 -0.89 -9.13 -4.48
N GLY A 62 -1.18 -7.90 -4.88
CA GLY A 62 -0.25 -7.01 -5.60
C GLY A 62 0.70 -6.17 -4.73
N VAL A 63 0.88 -6.51 -3.44
CA VAL A 63 1.71 -5.71 -2.52
C VAL A 63 3.18 -5.80 -2.88
N ASP A 64 3.80 -4.64 -3.13
CA ASP A 64 5.23 -4.53 -3.39
C ASP A 64 5.99 -4.01 -2.15
N VAL A 65 7.19 -4.54 -1.93
CA VAL A 65 8.04 -4.22 -0.78
C VAL A 65 9.47 -4.01 -1.25
N ALA A 66 9.96 -2.78 -1.13
CA ALA A 66 11.33 -2.44 -1.47
C ALA A 66 12.06 -1.82 -0.27
N ARG A 67 13.40 -1.89 -0.29
CA ARG A 67 14.20 -1.13 0.69
C ARG A 67 14.09 0.35 0.38
N TRP A 68 13.83 1.16 1.40
CA TRP A 68 13.83 2.61 1.24
C TRP A 68 15.27 3.11 1.15
N ARG A 69 15.62 3.79 0.04
CA ARG A 69 16.97 4.33 -0.22
C ARG A 69 17.03 5.86 -0.21
N GLY A 70 16.04 6.53 0.38
CA GLY A 70 15.98 8.00 0.47
C GLY A 70 15.36 8.67 -0.77
N ASP A 71 15.61 8.13 -1.97
CA ASP A 71 15.35 8.87 -3.21
C ASP A 71 14.34 8.11 -4.09
N GLY A 72 13.10 8.63 -4.13
CA GLY A 72 12.10 8.36 -5.18
C GLY A 72 11.76 6.90 -5.48
N PHE A 73 10.77 6.34 -4.78
CA PHE A 73 10.10 5.12 -5.26
C PHE A 73 8.79 5.51 -5.96
N SER A 74 8.83 5.56 -7.28
CA SER A 74 7.64 5.66 -8.13
C SER A 74 7.43 4.31 -8.79
N GLN A 75 6.54 3.50 -8.24
CA GLN A 75 5.99 2.38 -8.99
C GLN A 75 4.47 2.51 -9.01
N LEU A 76 3.99 2.93 -10.19
CA LEU A 76 2.61 2.76 -10.61
C LEU A 76 2.41 1.28 -10.90
N VAL A 77 1.56 0.62 -10.13
CA VAL A 77 1.06 -0.71 -10.48
C VAL A 77 -0.46 -0.66 -10.42
N CYS A 78 -1.08 -0.97 -11.56
CA CYS A 78 -2.51 -1.16 -11.72
C CYS A 78 -2.88 -2.63 -11.53
#